data_AF-A0A2R6PC47-F1
#
_entry.id   AF-A0A2R6PC47-F1
#
_cell.length_a   1.000
_cell.length_b   1.000
_cell.length_c   1.000
_cell.angle_alpha   90.00
_cell.angle_beta   90.00
_cell.angle_gamma   90.00
#
_symmetry.space_group_name_H-M   'P 1'
#
loop_
_entity.id
_entity.type
_entity.pdbx_description
1 polymer ?
#
loop_
_entity_poly.entity_id
_entity_poly.type
_entity_poly.pdbx_seq_one_letter_code
_entity_poly.pdbx_strand_id
1 'polypeptide(L)'
;MPKTRTKRKVPVTATAVSSNASASSSSNKPIVTRTVIRKFHVLKKRQVQLQKVVDQGDSAASVVEDARKELVAIAQEIADIGGLESYQKMSVIGQGTDRGGGSEKVLLEFLAESGYPQNLHGELWKVLEVGALKPDNYAACSSWMDVTAIDLHSRHPLILEQDFLLMDEEDNRGKWVVISLSLVVNFVPDVKDRGTTQLSLPG
;
A
#
# COMPACT_ATOMS: atom_id res chain seq x y z
N MET A 1 -31.44 -24.60 17.30
CA MET A 1 -30.37 -23.62 17.63
C MET A 1 -30.34 -22.54 16.56
N PRO A 2 -30.59 -21.26 16.86
CA PRO A 2 -30.62 -20.21 15.83
C PRO A 2 -29.19 -19.75 15.50
N LYS A 3 -28.83 -19.76 14.21
CA LYS A 3 -27.54 -19.27 13.71
C LYS A 3 -27.54 -17.75 13.69
N THR A 4 -26.78 -17.13 14.60
CA THR A 4 -26.63 -15.68 14.70
C THR A 4 -25.89 -15.16 13.46
N ARG A 5 -26.60 -14.45 12.58
CA ARG A 5 -26.03 -13.81 11.39
C ARG A 5 -25.19 -12.61 11.83
N THR A 6 -23.87 -12.72 11.82
CA THR A 6 -22.95 -11.63 12.16
C THR A 6 -23.14 -10.47 11.18
N LYS A 7 -23.54 -9.30 11.70
CA LYS A 7 -23.64 -8.07 10.92
C LYS A 7 -22.25 -7.70 10.40
N ARG A 8 -22.13 -7.54 9.08
CA ARG A 8 -20.90 -7.15 8.40
C ARG A 8 -20.57 -5.70 8.78
N LYS A 9 -19.35 -5.45 9.31
CA LYS A 9 -18.91 -4.10 9.68
C LYS A 9 -18.85 -3.23 8.42
N VAL A 10 -19.46 -2.04 8.48
CA VAL A 10 -19.43 -1.04 7.41
C VAL A 10 -18.06 -0.34 7.45
N PRO A 11 -17.35 -0.19 6.32
CA PRO A 11 -16.12 0.59 6.27
C PRO A 11 -16.35 2.04 6.68
N VAL A 12 -15.35 2.67 7.30
CA VAL A 12 -15.41 4.07 7.76
C VAL A 12 -15.60 5.06 6.59
N THR A 13 -15.23 4.67 5.37
CA THR A 13 -15.34 5.45 4.13
C THR A 13 -16.68 5.32 3.40
N ALA A 14 -17.72 4.74 4.01
CA ALA A 14 -19.02 4.58 3.36
C ALA A 14 -19.82 5.89 3.38
N THR A 15 -19.34 6.94 2.72
CA THR A 15 -20.18 8.07 2.30
C THR A 15 -20.98 7.65 1.07
N ALA A 16 -22.29 7.89 1.10
CA ALA A 16 -23.22 7.41 0.09
C ALA A 16 -23.02 8.14 -1.25
N VAL A 17 -22.25 7.54 -2.17
CA VAL A 17 -22.15 8.02 -3.55
C VAL A 17 -23.21 7.31 -4.40
N SER A 18 -24.32 8.00 -4.65
CA SER A 18 -25.26 7.62 -5.70
C SER A 18 -24.57 7.71 -7.06
N SER A 19 -24.41 6.58 -7.76
CA SER A 19 -24.19 6.62 -9.20
C SER A 19 -24.78 5.39 -9.88
N ASN A 20 -25.78 5.64 -10.72
CA ASN A 20 -26.17 4.75 -11.81
C ASN A 20 -24.98 4.64 -12.77
N ALA A 21 -24.33 3.47 -12.82
CA ALA A 21 -23.33 3.18 -13.84
C ALA A 21 -23.76 1.91 -14.59
N SER A 22 -24.09 2.13 -15.85
CA SER A 22 -24.40 1.15 -16.88
C SER A 22 -23.30 0.08 -16.99
N ALA A 23 -23.75 -1.16 -17.20
CA ALA A 23 -22.90 -2.31 -17.42
C ALA A 23 -21.99 -2.09 -18.63
N SER A 24 -20.68 -2.01 -18.38
CA SER A 24 -19.66 -2.23 -19.41
C SER A 24 -18.76 -3.40 -19.00
N SER A 25 -18.63 -4.32 -19.93
CA SER A 25 -17.87 -5.55 -19.86
C SER A 25 -16.37 -5.28 -19.76
N SER A 26 -15.75 -5.55 -18.61
CA SER A 26 -14.32 -5.88 -18.54
C SER A 26 -14.03 -6.85 -17.37
N SER A 27 -13.20 -7.85 -17.66
CA SER A 27 -13.30 -9.22 -17.14
C SER A 27 -12.62 -9.52 -15.80
N ASN A 28 -12.43 -8.55 -14.91
CA ASN A 28 -11.80 -8.80 -13.60
C ASN A 28 -12.74 -8.41 -12.45
N LYS A 29 -13.56 -9.38 -12.01
CA LYS A 29 -14.48 -9.20 -10.87
C LYS A 29 -13.70 -8.67 -9.65
N PRO A 30 -14.20 -7.67 -8.91
CA PRO A 30 -13.54 -7.11 -7.71
C PRO A 30 -13.10 -8.14 -6.67
N ILE A 31 -13.82 -9.27 -6.63
CA ILE A 31 -13.53 -10.43 -5.78
C ILE A 31 -12.19 -11.09 -6.14
N VAL A 32 -11.85 -11.17 -7.43
CA VAL A 32 -10.60 -11.79 -7.91
C VAL A 32 -9.42 -10.92 -7.53
N THR A 33 -9.49 -9.61 -7.81
CA THR A 33 -8.47 -8.63 -7.44
C THR A 33 -8.17 -8.68 -5.93
N ARG A 34 -9.20 -8.62 -5.09
CA ARG A 34 -9.05 -8.66 -3.63
C ARG A 34 -8.48 -9.99 -3.14
N THR A 35 -8.87 -11.10 -3.76
CA THR A 35 -8.39 -12.44 -3.40
C THR A 35 -6.89 -12.56 -3.66
N VAL A 36 -6.42 -12.12 -4.83
CA VAL A 36 -4.99 -12.14 -5.19
C VAL A 36 -4.18 -11.27 -4.22
N ILE A 37 -4.62 -10.03 -3.99
CA ILE A 37 -3.96 -9.10 -3.06
C ILE A 37 -3.84 -9.71 -1.66
N ARG A 38 -4.94 -10.26 -1.13
CA ARG A 38 -4.95 -10.87 0.21
C ARG A 38 -4.05 -12.10 0.27
N LYS A 39 -4.13 -12.97 -0.74
CA LYS A 39 -3.33 -14.20 -0.80
C LYS A 39 -1.83 -13.86 -0.82
N PHE A 40 -1.43 -12.90 -1.64
CA PHE A 40 -0.05 -12.43 -1.70
C PHE A 40 0.48 -11.95 -0.34
N HIS A 41 -0.29 -11.13 0.39
CA HIS A 41 0.10 -10.65 1.73
C HIS A 41 0.25 -11.78 2.75
N VAL A 42 -0.66 -12.76 2.73
CA VAL A 42 -0.61 -13.90 3.66
C VAL A 42 0.66 -14.71 3.41
N LEU A 43 0.95 -15.01 2.14
CA LEU A 43 2.15 -15.75 1.75
C LEU A 43 3.43 -14.99 2.10
N LYS A 44 3.50 -13.69 1.77
CA LYS A 44 4.66 -12.86 2.09
C LYS A 44 4.91 -12.76 3.59
N LYS A 45 3.85 -12.64 4.40
CA LYS A 45 3.96 -12.63 5.86
C LYS A 45 4.49 -13.97 6.38
N ARG A 46 3.95 -15.09 5.89
CA ARG A 46 4.40 -16.43 6.28
C ARG A 46 5.85 -16.68 5.88
N GLN A 47 6.25 -16.23 4.69
CA GLN A 47 7.63 -16.30 4.20
C GLN A 47 8.59 -15.64 5.19
N VAL A 48 8.32 -14.40 5.62
CA VAL A 48 9.19 -13.71 6.58
C VAL A 48 9.24 -14.40 7.94
N GLN A 49 8.12 -14.94 8.42
CA GLN A 49 8.11 -15.69 9.68
C GLN A 49 9.00 -16.94 9.63
N LEU A 50 8.91 -17.70 8.55
CA LEU A 50 9.74 -18.90 8.35
C LEU A 50 11.20 -18.54 8.16
N GLN A 51 11.50 -17.44 7.44
CA GLN A 51 12.86 -16.98 7.27
C GLN A 51 13.53 -16.66 8.62
N LYS A 52 12.81 -16.00 9.54
CA LYS A 52 13.30 -15.76 10.91
C LYS A 52 13.61 -17.07 11.65
N VAL A 53 12.79 -18.12 11.48
CA VAL A 53 13.06 -19.45 12.08
C VAL A 53 14.35 -20.07 11.53
N VAL A 54 14.59 -19.92 10.23
CA VAL A 54 15.81 -20.43 9.58
C VAL A 54 17.05 -19.62 10.02
N ASP A 55 16.91 -18.30 10.13
CA ASP A 55 18.04 -17.40 10.44
C ASP A 55 18.42 -17.40 11.93
N GLN A 56 17.44 -17.56 12.84
CA GLN A 56 17.68 -17.49 14.29
C GLN A 56 18.44 -18.71 14.84
N GLY A 57 18.52 -19.83 14.11
CA GLY A 57 19.37 -20.99 14.47
C GLY A 57 19.00 -21.75 15.75
N ASP A 58 18.14 -21.20 16.61
CA ASP A 58 17.75 -21.74 17.92
C ASP A 58 16.71 -22.88 17.84
N SER A 59 16.25 -23.21 16.64
CA SER A 59 15.24 -24.25 16.40
C SER A 59 15.89 -25.60 16.10
N ALA A 60 15.24 -26.69 16.52
CA ALA A 60 15.69 -28.05 16.22
C ALA A 60 15.89 -28.24 14.71
N ALA A 61 16.91 -29.02 14.31
CA ALA A 61 17.27 -29.21 12.91
C ALA A 61 16.10 -29.69 12.03
N SER A 62 15.21 -30.54 12.57
CA SER A 62 13.99 -30.97 11.88
C SER A 62 13.02 -29.82 11.58
N VAL A 63 12.87 -28.88 12.52
CA VAL A 63 12.01 -27.69 12.37
C VAL A 63 12.56 -26.75 11.31
N VAL A 64 13.89 -26.56 11.28
CA VAL A 64 14.55 -25.73 10.26
C VAL A 64 14.39 -26.34 8.87
N GLU A 65 14.54 -27.65 8.74
CA GLU A 65 14.35 -28.35 7.46
C GLU A 65 12.91 -28.30 6.96
N ASP A 66 11.92 -28.44 7.86
CA ASP A 66 10.52 -28.29 7.49
C ASP A 66 10.17 -26.85 7.11
N ALA A 67 10.74 -25.85 7.81
CA ALA A 67 10.60 -24.44 7.46
C ALA A 67 11.18 -24.12 6.07
N ARG A 68 12.32 -24.72 5.70
CA ARG A 68 12.93 -24.57 4.37
C ARG A 68 12.05 -25.17 3.27
N LYS A 69 11.47 -26.36 3.49
CA LYS A 69 10.52 -26.96 2.54
C LYS A 69 9.29 -26.08 2.35
N GLU A 70 8.75 -25.53 3.44
CA GLU A 70 7.59 -24.64 3.37
C GLU A 70 7.93 -23.31 2.66
N LEU A 71 9.14 -22.75 2.85
CA LEU A 71 9.61 -21.58 2.11
C LEU A 71 9.64 -21.82 0.59
N VAL A 72 10.09 -23.00 0.15
CA VAL A 72 10.07 -23.38 -1.27
C VAL A 72 8.63 -23.48 -1.79
N ALA A 73 7.73 -24.11 -1.02
CA ALA A 73 6.32 -24.21 -1.39
C ALA A 73 5.65 -22.84 -1.51
N ILE A 74 5.92 -21.93 -0.57
CA ILE A 74 5.40 -20.55 -0.61
C ILE A 74 5.96 -19.79 -1.80
N ALA A 75 7.25 -19.92 -2.10
CA ALA A 75 7.85 -19.28 -3.27
C ALA A 75 7.19 -19.74 -4.56
N GLN A 76 6.91 -21.05 -4.68
CA GLN A 76 6.16 -21.60 -5.80
C GLN A 76 4.73 -21.05 -5.86
N GLU A 77 4.02 -21.00 -4.73
CA GLU A 77 2.65 -20.49 -4.71
C GLU A 77 2.57 -18.99 -5.05
N ILE A 78 3.58 -18.20 -4.67
CA ILE A 78 3.72 -16.81 -5.09
C ILE A 78 3.94 -16.73 -6.60
N ALA A 79 4.78 -17.59 -7.17
CA ALA A 79 5.01 -17.65 -8.62
C ALA A 79 3.72 -18.04 -9.36
N ASP A 80 2.96 -19.01 -8.85
CA ASP A 80 1.72 -19.51 -9.45
C ASP A 80 0.63 -18.45 -9.53
N ILE A 81 0.57 -17.50 -8.58
CA ILE A 81 -0.36 -16.37 -8.61
C ILE A 81 0.16 -15.18 -9.43
N GLY A 82 1.29 -15.34 -10.11
CA GLY A 82 1.93 -14.35 -10.99
C GLY A 82 2.86 -13.37 -10.26
N GLY A 83 3.29 -13.72 -9.05
CA GLY A 83 4.31 -12.98 -8.31
C GLY A 83 3.94 -11.54 -7.96
N LEU A 84 4.98 -10.72 -7.74
CA LEU A 84 4.85 -9.31 -7.40
C LEU A 84 4.17 -8.51 -8.53
N GLU A 85 4.43 -8.87 -9.79
CA GLU A 85 3.87 -8.15 -10.93
C GLU A 85 2.34 -8.28 -10.98
N SER A 86 1.81 -9.49 -10.79
CA SER A 86 0.38 -9.75 -10.69
C SER A 86 -0.24 -9.01 -9.51
N TYR A 87 0.43 -9.03 -8.35
CA TYR A 87 0.02 -8.26 -7.18
C TYR A 87 -0.10 -6.76 -7.51
N GLN A 88 0.93 -6.14 -8.06
CA GLN A 88 0.93 -4.72 -8.39
C GLN A 88 -0.13 -4.35 -9.42
N LYS A 89 -0.28 -5.17 -10.48
CA LYS A 89 -1.34 -4.99 -11.48
C LYS A 89 -2.72 -5.02 -10.84
N MET A 90 -2.95 -5.95 -9.92
CA MET A 90 -4.20 -6.04 -9.18
C MET A 90 -4.40 -4.84 -8.25
N SER A 91 -3.35 -4.30 -7.62
CA SER A 91 -3.45 -3.10 -6.80
C SER A 91 -3.83 -1.86 -7.61
N VAL A 92 -3.24 -1.66 -8.80
CA VAL A 92 -3.61 -0.57 -9.74
C VAL A 92 -5.09 -0.70 -10.14
N ILE A 93 -5.53 -1.91 -10.49
CA ILE A 93 -6.93 -2.21 -10.82
C ILE A 93 -7.85 -1.97 -9.61
N GLY A 94 -7.38 -2.28 -8.40
CA GLY A 94 -8.11 -2.06 -7.15
C GLY A 94 -8.36 -0.58 -6.86
N GLN A 95 -7.46 0.30 -7.30
CA GLN A 95 -7.56 1.76 -7.19
C GLN A 95 -8.41 2.41 -8.31
N GLY A 96 -9.09 1.61 -9.15
CA GLY A 96 -9.98 2.12 -10.19
C GLY A 96 -11.02 3.10 -9.64
N THR A 97 -11.35 4.14 -10.41
CA THR A 97 -12.36 5.14 -10.01
C THR A 97 -13.75 4.52 -9.86
N ASP A 98 -14.02 3.42 -10.59
CA ASP A 98 -15.19 2.55 -10.46
C ASP A 98 -15.21 1.72 -9.14
N ARG A 99 -14.14 1.79 -8.35
CA ARG A 99 -13.90 0.93 -7.16
C ARG A 99 -13.59 1.70 -5.89
N GLY A 100 -13.87 3.00 -5.88
CA GLY A 100 -13.63 3.90 -4.74
C GLY A 100 -12.47 4.89 -4.95
N GLY A 101 -11.68 4.73 -6.02
CA GLY A 101 -10.46 5.52 -6.22
C GLY A 101 -9.36 5.16 -5.22
N GLY A 102 -8.27 5.91 -5.21
CA GLY A 102 -7.24 5.72 -4.18
C GLY A 102 -7.38 6.69 -3.02
N SER A 103 -6.38 6.62 -2.14
CA SER A 103 -6.30 7.47 -0.95
C SER A 103 -6.23 8.95 -1.26
N GLU A 104 -5.80 9.33 -2.46
CA GLU A 104 -5.74 10.72 -2.90
C GLU A 104 -7.10 11.41 -2.76
N LYS A 105 -8.21 10.71 -3.06
CA LYS A 105 -9.55 11.29 -2.96
C LYS A 105 -9.93 11.63 -1.53
N VAL A 106 -9.63 10.72 -0.59
CA VAL A 106 -9.92 10.91 0.83
C VAL A 106 -9.09 12.05 1.39
N LEU A 107 -7.81 12.13 1.01
CA LEU A 107 -6.96 13.25 1.40
C LEU A 107 -7.49 14.57 0.88
N LEU A 108 -7.85 14.65 -0.41
CA LEU A 108 -8.38 15.87 -1.02
C LEU A 108 -9.72 16.30 -0.39
N GLU A 109 -10.58 15.36 -0.01
CA GLU A 109 -11.80 15.64 0.74
C GLU A 109 -11.49 16.26 2.10
N PHE A 110 -10.57 15.69 2.87
CA PHE A 110 -10.15 16.27 4.17
C PHE A 110 -9.50 17.65 4.04
N LEU A 111 -8.70 17.87 2.99
CA LEU A 111 -8.10 19.17 2.71
C LEU A 111 -9.17 20.21 2.36
N ALA A 112 -10.16 19.83 1.55
CA ALA A 112 -11.29 20.68 1.20
C ALA A 112 -12.14 21.05 2.43
N GLU A 113 -12.45 20.09 3.29
CA GLU A 113 -13.16 20.33 4.57
C GLU A 113 -12.37 21.26 5.51
N SER A 114 -11.03 21.24 5.39
CA SER A 114 -10.13 22.13 6.13
C SER A 114 -9.95 23.50 5.47
N GLY A 115 -10.64 23.78 4.35
CA GLY A 115 -10.63 25.05 3.64
C GLY A 115 -9.49 25.24 2.62
N TYR A 116 -8.85 24.15 2.19
CA TYR A 116 -7.84 24.17 1.13
C TYR A 116 -8.45 23.80 -0.24
N PRO A 117 -8.00 24.44 -1.35
CA PRO A 117 -6.91 25.40 -1.44
C PRO A 117 -7.29 26.87 -1.16
N GLN A 118 -8.54 27.18 -0.78
CA GLN A 118 -9.01 28.57 -0.64
C GLN A 118 -8.22 29.39 0.39
N ASN A 119 -7.68 28.74 1.42
CA ASN A 119 -6.86 29.36 2.45
C ASN A 119 -5.36 29.44 2.10
N LEU A 120 -4.96 29.09 0.86
CA LEU A 120 -3.56 29.20 0.43
C LEU A 120 -3.23 30.63 0.01
N HIS A 121 -2.16 31.16 0.59
CA HIS A 121 -1.61 32.47 0.26
C HIS A 121 -0.62 32.41 -0.92
N GLY A 122 -0.96 31.65 -1.96
CA GLY A 122 -0.17 31.57 -3.20
C GLY A 122 1.08 30.68 -3.14
N GLU A 123 1.30 29.93 -2.06
CA GLU A 123 2.42 28.99 -1.94
C GLU A 123 2.04 27.59 -2.44
N LEU A 124 2.94 26.96 -3.22
CA LEU A 124 2.81 25.56 -3.62
C LEU A 124 3.11 24.65 -2.44
N TRP A 125 2.18 23.76 -2.13
CA TRP A 125 2.34 22.76 -1.09
C TRP A 125 3.18 21.59 -1.56
N LYS A 126 4.33 21.39 -0.91
CA LYS A 126 5.15 20.20 -1.11
C LYS A 126 4.51 18.97 -0.45
N VAL A 127 4.07 18.04 -1.27
CA VAL A 127 3.38 16.82 -0.83
C VAL A 127 4.23 15.60 -1.17
N LEU A 128 4.42 14.70 -0.21
CA LEU A 128 5.00 13.38 -0.46
C LEU A 128 3.87 12.34 -0.54
N GLU A 129 3.73 11.70 -1.70
CA GLU A 129 2.84 10.54 -1.89
C GLU A 129 3.68 9.27 -1.82
N VAL A 130 3.43 8.45 -0.80
CA VAL A 130 4.15 7.19 -0.57
C VAL A 130 3.31 6.01 -1.01
N GLY A 131 3.91 5.11 -1.80
CA GLY A 131 3.22 3.95 -2.37
C GLY A 131 2.41 4.29 -3.62
N ALA A 132 2.89 5.27 -4.40
CA ALA A 132 2.19 5.77 -5.56
C ALA A 132 2.10 4.70 -6.66
N LEU A 133 0.88 4.40 -7.11
CA LEU A 133 0.64 3.50 -8.24
C LEU A 133 0.47 4.24 -9.57
N LYS A 134 0.18 5.53 -9.51
CA LYS A 134 -0.01 6.41 -10.67
C LYS A 134 0.65 7.77 -10.41
N PRO A 135 1.27 8.37 -11.42
CA PRO A 135 1.98 9.64 -11.28
C PRO A 135 1.03 10.86 -11.17
N ASP A 136 -0.22 10.71 -11.58
CA ASP A 136 -1.17 11.79 -11.84
C ASP A 136 -2.34 11.82 -10.84
N ASN A 137 -2.23 11.10 -9.71
CA ASN A 137 -3.24 11.07 -8.64
C ASN A 137 -3.69 12.48 -8.21
N TYR A 138 -2.80 13.46 -8.28
CA TYR A 138 -3.03 14.85 -7.87
C TYR A 138 -2.99 15.85 -9.03
N ALA A 139 -3.08 15.40 -10.29
CA ALA A 139 -2.94 16.29 -11.45
C ALA A 139 -3.95 17.45 -11.43
N ALA A 140 -5.17 17.20 -10.94
CA ALA A 140 -6.22 18.22 -10.77
C ALA A 140 -5.86 19.31 -9.74
N CYS A 141 -4.85 19.07 -8.89
CA CYS A 141 -4.40 19.95 -7.83
C CYS A 141 -3.03 20.60 -8.14
N SER A 142 -2.50 20.42 -9.36
CA SER A 142 -1.18 20.92 -9.78
C SER A 142 -1.00 22.45 -9.68
N SER A 143 -2.09 23.22 -9.59
CA SER A 143 -2.02 24.67 -9.38
C SER A 143 -1.65 25.07 -7.95
N TRP A 144 -1.68 24.13 -7.00
CA TRP A 144 -1.46 24.40 -5.58
C TRP A 144 -0.68 23.31 -4.84
N MET A 145 -0.47 22.14 -5.45
CA MET A 145 0.36 21.05 -4.93
C MET A 145 1.54 20.76 -5.84
N ASP A 146 2.72 20.67 -5.24
CA ASP A 146 3.94 20.11 -5.82
C ASP A 146 4.18 18.72 -5.21
N VAL A 147 3.87 17.68 -5.98
CA VAL A 147 3.80 16.29 -5.48
C VAL A 147 5.04 15.51 -5.88
N THR A 148 5.74 14.99 -4.88
CA THR A 148 6.76 13.96 -5.07
C THR A 148 6.14 12.59 -4.80
N ALA A 149 6.05 11.77 -5.85
CA ALA A 149 5.52 10.41 -5.78
C ALA A 149 6.65 9.40 -5.63
N ILE A 150 6.59 8.55 -4.61
CA ILE A 150 7.54 7.46 -4.37
C ILE A 150 6.84 6.10 -4.28
N ASP A 151 7.53 5.03 -4.66
CA ASP A 151 7.10 3.64 -4.44
C ASP A 151 8.33 2.73 -4.22
N LEU A 152 8.17 1.62 -3.51
CA LEU A 152 9.28 0.68 -3.27
C LEU A 152 9.69 -0.08 -4.55
N HIS A 153 8.75 -0.29 -5.47
CA HIS A 153 8.94 -1.04 -6.70
C HIS A 153 8.24 -0.31 -7.84
N SER A 154 8.79 0.85 -8.21
CA SER A 154 8.12 1.77 -9.13
C SER A 154 7.90 1.13 -10.49
N ARG A 155 6.70 1.33 -11.05
CA ARG A 155 6.32 0.87 -12.39
C ARG A 155 6.16 2.00 -13.39
N HIS A 156 6.48 3.23 -12.99
CA HIS A 156 6.27 4.42 -13.80
C HIS A 156 7.48 5.35 -13.70
N PRO A 157 8.02 5.87 -14.81
CA PRO A 157 9.25 6.69 -14.79
C PRO A 157 9.12 8.01 -14.02
N LEU A 158 7.88 8.50 -13.83
CA LEU A 158 7.58 9.70 -13.03
C LEU A 158 7.35 9.40 -11.54
N ILE A 159 7.44 8.14 -11.11
CA ILE A 159 7.36 7.75 -9.70
C ILE A 159 8.76 7.29 -9.30
N LEU A 160 9.32 7.94 -8.29
CA LEU A 160 10.66 7.63 -7.81
C LEU A 160 10.65 6.29 -7.06
N GLU A 161 11.54 5.38 -7.43
CA GLU A 161 11.75 4.16 -6.67
C GLU A 161 12.55 4.48 -5.39
N GLN A 162 11.92 4.39 -4.24
CA GLN A 162 12.50 4.76 -2.95
C GLN A 162 11.78 4.02 -1.80
N ASP A 163 12.56 3.45 -0.88
CA ASP A 163 12.02 2.98 0.39
C ASP A 163 11.84 4.16 1.35
N PHE A 164 10.58 4.43 1.71
CA PHE A 164 10.23 5.49 2.65
C PHE A 164 10.88 5.31 4.03
N LEU A 165 11.04 4.07 4.51
CA LEU A 165 11.63 3.80 5.83
C LEU A 165 13.15 3.96 5.86
N LEU A 166 13.77 4.10 4.68
CA LEU A 166 15.20 4.34 4.51
C LEU A 166 15.51 5.77 4.03
N MET A 167 14.49 6.65 3.98
CA MET A 167 14.74 8.06 3.72
C MET A 167 15.45 8.69 4.92
N ASP A 168 16.55 9.38 4.65
CA ASP A 168 17.30 10.09 5.70
C ASP A 168 16.45 11.22 6.30
N GLU A 169 16.36 11.26 7.63
CA GLU A 169 15.51 12.22 8.33
C GLU A 169 16.08 13.64 8.23
N GLU A 170 17.39 13.80 8.35
CA GLU A 170 18.03 15.13 8.34
C GLU A 170 17.89 15.78 6.97
N ASP A 171 18.10 15.01 5.91
CA ASP A 171 17.89 15.47 4.54
C ASP A 171 16.43 15.85 4.33
N ASN A 172 15.46 15.15 4.92
CA ASN A 172 14.04 15.34 4.63
C ASN A 172 13.26 16.16 5.66
N ARG A 173 13.94 16.65 6.71
CA ARG A 173 13.35 17.42 7.80
C ARG A 173 12.66 18.68 7.27
N GLY A 174 11.34 18.79 7.53
CA GLY A 174 10.54 19.96 7.15
C GLY A 174 10.31 20.14 5.64
N LYS A 175 10.68 19.16 4.79
CA LYS A 175 10.51 19.27 3.33
C LYS A 175 9.04 19.24 2.87
N TRP A 176 8.19 18.52 3.61
CA TRP A 176 6.83 18.19 3.18
C TRP A 176 5.82 18.81 4.14
N VAL A 177 4.82 19.49 3.58
CA VAL A 177 3.68 20.01 4.35
C VAL A 177 2.57 18.98 4.51
N VAL A 178 2.51 18.02 3.58
CA VAL A 178 1.60 16.87 3.64
C VAL A 178 2.38 15.61 3.27
N ILE A 179 2.21 14.56 4.05
CA ILE A 179 2.67 13.22 3.73
C ILE A 179 1.44 12.32 3.61
N SER A 180 1.15 11.90 2.39
CA SER A 180 0.09 10.96 2.09
C SER A 180 0.68 9.56 2.06
N LEU A 181 0.27 8.74 3.02
CA LEU A 181 0.76 7.38 3.20
C LEU A 181 -0.43 6.47 3.51
N SER A 182 -0.95 5.80 2.49
CA SER A 182 -2.03 4.84 2.67
C SER A 182 -1.52 3.41 2.48
N LEU A 183 -1.76 2.58 3.49
CA LEU A 183 -1.44 1.14 3.48
C LEU A 183 0.04 0.75 3.30
N VAL A 184 0.97 1.68 3.13
CA VAL A 184 2.41 1.39 2.97
C VAL A 184 2.99 0.72 4.20
N VAL A 185 2.65 1.17 5.41
CA VAL A 185 3.08 0.49 6.65
C VAL A 185 2.53 -0.94 6.75
N ASN A 186 1.44 -1.27 6.04
CA ASN A 186 0.90 -2.63 6.05
C ASN A 186 1.72 -3.62 5.21
N PHE A 187 2.60 -3.14 4.32
CA PHE A 187 3.51 -3.97 3.55
C PHE A 187 4.64 -4.54 4.40
N VAL A 188 4.95 -3.91 5.53
CA VAL A 188 5.93 -4.43 6.49
C VAL A 188 5.31 -5.66 7.20
N PRO A 189 5.90 -6.86 7.02
CA PRO A 189 5.28 -8.11 7.44
C PRO A 189 5.29 -8.32 8.96
N ASP A 190 6.32 -7.82 9.66
CA ASP A 190 6.34 -7.76 11.12
C ASP A 190 5.71 -6.47 11.61
N VAL A 191 5.05 -6.52 12.75
CA VAL A 191 4.48 -5.33 13.41
C VAL A 191 5.57 -4.52 14.10
N LYS A 192 6.64 -5.16 14.58
CA LYS A 192 7.73 -4.48 15.29
C LYS A 192 8.52 -3.54 14.38
N ASP A 193 8.59 -3.89 13.10
CA ASP A 193 9.35 -3.15 12.09
C ASP A 193 8.51 -1.99 11.50
N ARG A 194 7.21 -1.90 11.85
CA ARG A 194 6.29 -0.83 11.39
C ARG A 194 6.59 0.47 12.13
N GLY A 195 7.51 1.25 11.58
CA GLY A 195 7.92 2.55 12.13
C GLY A 195 9.35 2.58 12.66
N THR A 196 10.11 1.50 12.50
CA THR A 196 11.57 1.54 12.69
C THR A 196 12.20 2.12 11.43
N THR A 197 12.63 3.38 11.49
CA THR A 197 13.60 3.91 10.54
C THR A 197 14.94 3.26 10.84
N GLN A 198 15.64 2.72 9.84
CA GLN A 198 17.01 2.24 10.04
C GLN A 198 17.92 3.45 10.27
N LEU A 199 17.97 3.95 11.50
CA LEU A 199 19.04 4.81 11.95
C LEU A 199 20.30 3.94 12.06
N SER A 200 21.02 3.79 10.95
CA SER A 200 22.43 3.41 11.05
C SER A 200 23.14 4.57 11.73
N LEU A 201 23.45 4.42 13.02
CA LEU A 201 24.43 5.27 13.67
C LEU A 201 25.73 5.21 12.83
N PRO A 202 26.29 6.33 12.38
CA PRO A 202 27.62 6.31 11.80
C PRO A 202 28.60 5.86 12.89
N GLY A 203 29.35 4.80 12.60
CA GLY A 203 30.55 4.43 13.34
C GLY A 203 31.73 5.32 12.99
#